data_AF-A0AA51L4N6-F1
#
_entry.id   AF-A0AA51L4N6-F1
#
_cell.length_a   1.000
_cell.length_b   1.000
_cell.length_c   1.000
_cell.angle_alpha   90.00
_cell.angle_beta   90.00
_cell.angle_gamma   90.00
#
_symmetry.space_group_name_H-M   'P 1'
#
loop_
_entity.id
_entity.type
_entity.pdbx_description
1 polymer ?
#
loop_
_entity_poly.entity_id
_entity_poly.type
_entity_poly.pdbx_seq_one_letter_code
_entity_poly.pdbx_strand_id
1 'polypeptide(L)'
;MTVATILIPGMRGTKLVNTNTLDFDTIWSTVQSKYETIYDLALKQDSRFEVNPKSIIERSDVEDLAYRQSVHIIETKTKSPVYIFGYDWRKSSADTARRLADYIEFLKEKLSVKSFNFIAHSMGATIFSCYLKQLQGNYDVIEHAVLAACPFKGSVRALIALIVGEGGFRDPLFNSNDEFRKIARTFPSVYEMCPTYPNAVSFENQPGFDLFNPDHWQSNIGDDDREMFLERINGMKKFQDPQNPSMMNLGELPEEVKKKFLILAGEGEITKTNVIVQPLSPDGRAENFFNFDSTDSEGNGDGVVPLESAAIYKDTILTLAVKKKWTDLEMHPLFLNDGRVQTLITRFFSETVTDFPKGTPWWSVLDGSIRHVK
;
A
#
# COMPACT_ATOMS: atom_id res chain seq x y z
N MET A 1 -18.80 -25.61 0.89
CA MET A 1 -18.88 -24.64 -0.21
C MET A 1 -17.53 -23.98 -0.34
N THR A 2 -17.02 -23.72 -1.54
CA THR A 2 -15.78 -22.97 -1.73
C THR A 2 -16.03 -21.50 -1.37
N VAL A 3 -15.14 -20.91 -0.58
CA VAL A 3 -15.28 -19.51 -0.13
C VAL A 3 -14.66 -18.61 -1.18
N ALA A 4 -15.46 -17.68 -1.72
CA ALA A 4 -15.01 -16.71 -2.73
C ALA A 4 -13.92 -15.80 -2.16
N THR A 5 -12.97 -15.39 -3.00
CA THR A 5 -11.87 -14.51 -2.59
C THR A 5 -12.08 -13.10 -3.13
N ILE A 6 -11.79 -12.07 -2.35
CA ILE A 6 -11.74 -10.68 -2.79
C ILE A 6 -10.28 -10.21 -2.81
N LEU A 7 -9.80 -9.78 -3.98
CA LEU A 7 -8.49 -9.16 -4.17
C LEU A 7 -8.61 -7.63 -4.08
N ILE A 8 -7.82 -7.03 -3.19
CA ILE A 8 -7.69 -5.57 -3.04
C ILE A 8 -6.26 -5.20 -3.46
N PRO A 9 -6.07 -4.61 -4.65
CA PRO A 9 -4.74 -4.30 -5.18
C PRO A 9 -4.05 -3.16 -4.39
N GLY A 10 -2.76 -2.99 -4.60
CA GLY A 10 -1.96 -1.89 -4.07
C GLY A 10 -2.13 -0.57 -4.83
N MET A 11 -1.41 0.46 -4.39
CA MET A 11 -1.35 1.75 -5.08
C MET A 11 -0.92 1.52 -6.53
N ARG A 12 -1.60 2.17 -7.49
CA ARG A 12 -1.35 2.02 -8.94
C ARG A 12 -1.58 0.62 -9.50
N GLY A 13 -2.08 -0.32 -8.68
CA GLY A 13 -2.44 -1.66 -9.12
C GLY A 13 -3.77 -1.74 -9.86
N THR A 14 -4.46 -0.61 -10.05
CA THR A 14 -5.68 -0.48 -10.87
C THR A 14 -5.44 0.58 -11.94
N LYS A 15 -5.78 0.26 -13.19
CA LYS A 15 -5.71 1.19 -14.31
C LYS A 15 -6.74 2.32 -14.09
N LEU A 16 -6.40 3.55 -14.48
CA LEU A 16 -7.32 4.69 -14.41
C LEU A 16 -7.61 5.21 -15.82
N VAL A 17 -8.89 5.46 -16.09
CA VAL A 17 -9.38 5.94 -17.39
C VAL A 17 -10.13 7.26 -17.23
N ASN A 18 -10.03 8.14 -18.22
CA ASN A 18 -10.92 9.29 -18.34
C ASN A 18 -12.19 8.86 -19.08
N THR A 19 -13.30 8.82 -18.34
CA THR A 19 -14.61 8.42 -18.88
C THR A 19 -15.31 9.54 -19.64
N ASN A 20 -14.76 10.76 -19.62
CA ASN A 20 -15.27 11.90 -20.38
C ASN A 20 -14.59 12.06 -21.75
N THR A 21 -13.98 10.98 -22.27
CA THR A 21 -13.49 10.89 -23.65
C THR A 21 -14.28 9.83 -24.43
N LEU A 22 -14.28 9.92 -25.75
CA LEU A 22 -15.02 8.97 -26.61
C LEU A 22 -14.45 7.55 -26.57
N ASP A 23 -13.20 7.40 -26.16
CA ASP A 23 -12.41 6.17 -26.20
C ASP A 23 -12.06 5.61 -24.80
N PHE A 24 -12.58 6.21 -23.72
CA PHE A 24 -12.21 5.86 -22.33
C PHE A 24 -10.69 5.87 -22.14
N ASP A 25 -10.08 7.03 -22.40
CA ASP A 25 -8.64 7.15 -22.51
C ASP A 25 -7.93 6.67 -21.24
N THR A 26 -7.02 5.70 -21.39
CA THR A 26 -6.23 5.17 -20.27
C THR A 26 -5.14 6.16 -19.91
N ILE A 27 -5.32 6.85 -18.79
CA ILE A 27 -4.37 7.84 -18.28
C ILE A 27 -3.30 7.18 -17.43
N TRP A 28 -3.65 6.09 -16.73
CA TRP A 28 -2.70 5.31 -15.96
C TRP A 28 -2.77 3.83 -16.29
N SER A 29 -1.63 3.28 -16.74
CA SER A 29 -1.32 1.86 -16.64
C SER A 29 0.21 1.62 -16.65
N THR A 30 0.65 0.45 -16.22
CA THR A 30 2.09 0.07 -16.22
C THR A 30 2.70 0.04 -17.63
N VAL A 31 1.90 -0.26 -18.66
CA VAL A 31 2.36 -0.39 -20.06
C VAL A 31 2.10 0.87 -20.88
N GLN A 32 1.07 1.63 -20.51
CA GLN A 32 0.63 2.84 -21.19
C GLN A 32 0.37 3.92 -20.13
N SER A 33 1.39 4.75 -19.90
CA SER A 33 1.24 6.03 -19.22
C SER A 33 1.36 7.11 -20.29
N LYS A 34 0.24 7.75 -20.66
CA LYS A 34 0.30 8.91 -21.56
C LYS A 34 0.81 10.10 -20.73
N TYR A 35 2.13 10.29 -20.72
CA TYR A 35 2.77 11.34 -19.93
C TYR A 35 2.29 12.76 -20.30
N GLU A 36 1.72 12.96 -21.49
CA GLU A 36 1.11 14.23 -21.92
C GLU A 36 -0.10 14.66 -21.06
N THR A 37 -0.76 13.73 -20.35
CA THR A 37 -1.99 13.98 -19.58
C THR A 37 -1.85 13.70 -18.08
N ILE A 38 -0.62 13.57 -17.55
CA ILE A 38 -0.42 13.21 -16.14
C ILE A 38 -1.08 14.21 -15.16
N TYR A 39 -1.22 15.47 -15.58
CA TYR A 39 -1.94 16.52 -14.86
C TYR A 39 -3.45 16.30 -14.73
N ASP A 40 -4.05 15.50 -15.60
CA ASP A 40 -5.47 15.13 -15.50
C ASP A 40 -5.75 14.28 -14.26
N LEU A 41 -4.71 13.70 -13.67
CA LEU A 41 -4.82 12.98 -12.41
C LEU A 41 -4.90 13.91 -11.20
N ALA A 42 -4.49 15.18 -11.31
CA ALA A 42 -4.45 16.11 -10.18
C ALA A 42 -5.83 16.29 -9.54
N LEU A 43 -5.89 16.18 -8.21
CA LEU A 43 -7.12 16.34 -7.44
C LEU A 43 -7.24 17.75 -6.86
N LYS A 44 -8.48 18.22 -6.68
CA LYS A 44 -8.79 19.41 -5.89
C LYS A 44 -8.64 19.12 -4.38
N GLN A 45 -8.70 20.16 -3.56
CA GLN A 45 -8.72 20.04 -2.09
C GLN A 45 -9.80 19.05 -1.66
N ASP A 46 -11.02 19.26 -2.18
CA ASP A 46 -12.04 18.22 -2.23
C ASP A 46 -11.60 17.12 -3.21
N SER A 47 -11.02 16.06 -2.66
CA SER A 47 -10.43 14.97 -3.42
C SER A 47 -11.45 14.17 -4.23
N ARG A 48 -12.75 14.45 -4.11
CA ARG A 48 -13.77 13.85 -5.00
C ARG A 48 -13.60 14.30 -6.46
N PHE A 49 -12.98 15.46 -6.69
CA PHE A 49 -12.93 16.08 -8.01
C PHE A 49 -11.51 16.30 -8.51
N GLU A 50 -11.35 16.21 -9.83
CA GLU A 50 -10.14 16.58 -10.55
C GLU A 50 -10.00 18.10 -10.69
N VAL A 51 -8.77 18.57 -10.83
CA VAL A 51 -8.46 19.97 -11.15
C VAL A 51 -8.91 20.30 -12.57
N ASN A 52 -8.58 19.44 -13.55
CA ASN A 52 -9.01 19.63 -14.93
C ASN A 52 -10.53 19.39 -15.05
N PRO A 53 -11.33 20.40 -15.46
CA PRO A 53 -12.79 20.27 -15.54
C PRO A 53 -13.27 19.31 -16.63
N LYS A 54 -12.41 18.90 -17.57
CA LYS A 54 -12.74 17.91 -18.60
C LYS A 54 -12.46 16.47 -18.14
N SER A 55 -11.76 16.29 -17.02
CA SER A 55 -11.38 14.97 -16.54
C SER A 55 -12.47 14.39 -15.66
N ILE A 56 -12.93 13.18 -15.99
CA ILE A 56 -13.76 12.36 -15.10
C ILE A 56 -13.07 11.00 -14.98
N ILE A 57 -12.29 10.85 -13.92
CA ILE A 57 -11.39 9.72 -13.76
C ILE A 57 -12.07 8.63 -12.95
N GLU A 58 -12.15 7.44 -13.55
CA GLU A 58 -12.71 6.26 -12.92
C GLU A 58 -11.72 5.10 -12.97
N ARG A 59 -11.95 4.13 -12.09
CA ARG A 59 -11.17 2.90 -12.05
C ARG A 59 -11.57 1.97 -13.20
N SER A 60 -10.57 1.38 -13.87
CA SER A 60 -10.75 0.30 -14.86
C SER A 60 -10.42 -1.06 -14.21
N ASP A 61 -9.88 -1.99 -14.99
CA ASP A 61 -9.32 -3.28 -14.60
C ASP A 61 -7.99 -3.16 -13.84
N VAL A 62 -7.57 -4.28 -13.27
CA VAL A 62 -6.34 -4.40 -12.48
C VAL A 62 -5.10 -4.44 -13.38
N GLU A 63 -3.93 -4.12 -12.83
CA GLU A 63 -2.66 -4.24 -13.56
C GLU A 63 -2.29 -5.69 -13.84
N ASP A 64 -2.27 -6.07 -15.12
CA ASP A 64 -2.02 -7.45 -15.54
C ASP A 64 -0.65 -7.96 -15.10
N LEU A 65 0.38 -7.11 -15.16
CA LEU A 65 1.75 -7.50 -14.80
C LEU A 65 1.84 -7.90 -13.33
N ALA A 66 1.11 -7.24 -12.44
CA ALA A 66 1.17 -7.47 -11.01
C ALA A 66 0.22 -8.58 -10.51
N TYR A 67 -0.95 -8.77 -11.16
CA TYR A 67 -2.01 -9.59 -10.56
C TYR A 67 -2.53 -10.74 -11.44
N ARG A 68 -2.36 -10.72 -12.77
CA ARG A 68 -2.98 -11.73 -13.65
C ARG A 68 -2.58 -13.16 -13.31
N GLN A 69 -1.29 -13.38 -13.07
CA GLN A 69 -0.77 -14.72 -12.76
C GLN A 69 -1.27 -15.19 -11.39
N SER A 70 -1.20 -14.34 -10.37
CA SER A 70 -1.61 -14.69 -9.02
C SER A 70 -3.10 -15.02 -8.94
N VAL A 71 -3.96 -14.20 -9.55
CA VAL A 71 -5.40 -14.46 -9.69
C VAL A 71 -5.65 -15.83 -10.31
N HIS A 72 -5.06 -16.10 -11.48
CA HIS A 72 -5.24 -17.37 -12.18
C HIS A 72 -4.82 -18.58 -11.33
N ILE A 73 -3.68 -18.49 -10.64
CA ILE A 73 -3.15 -19.58 -9.81
C ILE A 73 -4.04 -19.80 -8.58
N ILE A 74 -4.46 -18.73 -7.90
CA ILE A 74 -5.30 -18.81 -6.71
C ILE A 74 -6.67 -19.40 -7.06
N GLU A 75 -7.31 -18.94 -8.14
CA GLU A 75 -8.60 -19.50 -8.59
C GLU A 75 -8.47 -20.99 -8.90
N THR A 76 -7.44 -21.37 -9.65
CA THR A 76 -7.21 -22.76 -10.05
C THR A 76 -6.95 -23.67 -8.84
N LYS A 77 -6.13 -23.20 -7.88
CA LYS A 77 -5.71 -24.01 -6.74
C LYS A 77 -6.79 -24.11 -5.66
N THR A 78 -7.53 -23.03 -5.41
CA THR A 78 -8.62 -23.00 -4.42
C THR A 78 -9.96 -23.48 -4.98
N LYS A 79 -10.08 -23.61 -6.32
CA LYS A 79 -11.32 -23.92 -7.04
C LYS A 79 -12.46 -22.95 -6.66
N SER A 80 -12.11 -21.68 -6.48
CA SER A 80 -12.99 -20.61 -6.02
C SER A 80 -12.74 -19.34 -6.83
N PRO A 81 -13.77 -18.55 -7.19
CA PRO A 81 -13.58 -17.32 -7.93
C PRO A 81 -12.84 -16.26 -7.10
N VAL A 82 -12.04 -15.44 -7.79
CA VAL A 82 -11.41 -14.23 -7.25
C VAL A 82 -12.12 -13.01 -7.83
N TYR A 83 -12.74 -12.23 -6.95
CA TYR A 83 -13.39 -10.96 -7.27
C TYR A 83 -12.42 -9.81 -7.01
N ILE A 84 -12.22 -8.96 -7.99
CA ILE A 84 -11.25 -7.86 -7.92
C ILE A 84 -11.97 -6.57 -7.52
N PHE A 85 -11.57 -6.00 -6.39
CA PHE A 85 -11.98 -4.66 -5.98
C PHE A 85 -10.96 -3.64 -6.51
N GLY A 86 -11.09 -3.26 -7.78
CA GLY A 86 -10.34 -2.14 -8.35
C GLY A 86 -10.85 -0.80 -7.79
N TYR A 87 -9.95 0.15 -7.56
CA TYR A 87 -10.29 1.45 -6.98
C TYR A 87 -9.37 2.58 -7.50
N ASP A 88 -9.80 3.83 -7.25
CA ASP A 88 -8.98 5.01 -7.52
C ASP A 88 -7.98 5.23 -6.39
N TRP A 89 -6.74 4.80 -6.64
CA TRP A 89 -5.64 4.81 -5.68
C TRP A 89 -5.13 6.21 -5.31
N ARG A 90 -5.67 7.27 -5.92
CA ARG A 90 -5.36 8.66 -5.54
C ARG A 90 -6.15 9.11 -4.31
N LYS A 91 -7.32 8.49 -4.05
CA LYS A 91 -8.25 8.89 -2.97
C LYS A 91 -7.83 8.31 -1.62
N SER A 92 -8.39 8.87 -0.54
CA SER A 92 -8.16 8.37 0.84
C SER A 92 -8.49 6.88 0.97
N SER A 93 -7.68 6.15 1.74
CA SER A 93 -7.89 4.75 2.06
C SER A 93 -9.15 4.54 2.90
N ALA A 94 -9.48 5.49 3.78
CA ALA A 94 -10.68 5.46 4.60
C ALA A 94 -11.96 5.66 3.75
N ASP A 95 -11.91 6.56 2.77
CA ASP A 95 -13.01 6.77 1.82
C ASP A 95 -13.19 5.55 0.90
N THR A 96 -12.09 4.99 0.43
CA THR A 96 -12.08 3.80 -0.42
C THR A 96 -12.61 2.58 0.33
N ALA A 97 -12.35 2.47 1.64
CA ALA A 97 -12.88 1.40 2.47
C ALA A 97 -14.41 1.40 2.57
N ARG A 98 -15.07 2.57 2.49
CA ARG A 98 -16.54 2.65 2.42
C ARG A 98 -17.06 2.04 1.11
N ARG A 99 -16.38 2.33 -0.01
CA ARG A 99 -16.69 1.71 -1.31
C ARG A 99 -16.42 0.19 -1.31
N LEU A 100 -15.42 -0.26 -0.56
CA LEU A 100 -15.17 -1.69 -0.36
C LEU A 100 -16.33 -2.35 0.39
N ALA A 101 -16.89 -1.70 1.41
CA ALA A 101 -18.07 -2.19 2.11
C ALA A 101 -19.26 -2.36 1.15
N ASP A 102 -19.55 -1.34 0.32
CA ASP A 102 -20.61 -1.41 -0.69
C ASP A 102 -20.39 -2.56 -1.68
N TYR A 103 -19.14 -2.78 -2.11
CA TYR A 103 -18.78 -3.86 -3.02
C TYR A 103 -18.97 -5.25 -2.38
N ILE A 104 -18.63 -5.38 -1.10
CA ILE A 104 -18.81 -6.63 -0.35
C ILE A 104 -20.29 -6.95 -0.18
N GLU A 105 -21.13 -5.97 0.16
CA GLU A 105 -22.59 -6.18 0.26
C GLU A 105 -23.20 -6.57 -1.10
N PHE A 106 -22.79 -5.89 -2.18
CA PHE A 106 -23.17 -6.30 -3.54
C PHE A 106 -22.79 -7.77 -3.83
N LEU A 107 -21.60 -8.21 -3.44
CA LEU A 107 -21.18 -9.60 -3.64
C LEU A 107 -21.93 -10.59 -2.73
N LYS A 108 -22.26 -10.22 -1.49
CA LYS A 108 -23.10 -11.05 -0.60
C LYS A 108 -24.44 -11.33 -1.25
N GLU A 109 -25.09 -10.30 -1.80
CA GLU A 109 -26.37 -10.43 -2.51
C GLU A 109 -26.21 -11.26 -3.79
N LYS A 110 -25.24 -10.91 -4.64
CA LYS A 110 -24.99 -11.58 -5.93
C LYS A 110 -24.74 -13.08 -5.77
N LEU A 111 -24.00 -13.47 -4.74
CA LEU A 111 -23.54 -14.84 -4.54
C LEU A 111 -24.36 -15.59 -3.48
N SER A 112 -25.24 -14.91 -2.75
CA SER A 112 -25.98 -15.46 -1.61
C SER A 112 -25.06 -16.10 -0.55
N VAL A 113 -23.94 -15.43 -0.24
CA VAL A 113 -22.95 -15.85 0.77
C VAL A 113 -22.80 -14.81 1.88
N LYS A 114 -22.18 -15.19 3.00
CA LYS A 114 -21.98 -14.30 4.16
C LYS A 114 -20.53 -13.91 4.41
N SER A 115 -19.57 -14.79 4.05
CA SER A 115 -18.14 -14.60 4.29
C SER A 115 -17.33 -14.73 3.01
N PHE A 116 -16.13 -14.14 3.04
CA PHE A 116 -15.15 -14.16 1.96
C PHE A 116 -13.74 -14.40 2.50
N ASN A 117 -12.88 -14.94 1.65
CA ASN A 117 -11.44 -14.82 1.80
C ASN A 117 -11.00 -13.45 1.25
N PHE A 118 -9.95 -12.87 1.81
CA PHE A 118 -9.40 -11.59 1.37
C PHE A 118 -7.91 -11.71 1.07
N ILE A 119 -7.48 -11.07 -0.02
CA ILE A 119 -6.07 -10.84 -0.32
C ILE A 119 -5.92 -9.34 -0.52
N ALA A 120 -5.21 -8.68 0.39
CA ALA A 120 -4.98 -7.25 0.33
C ALA A 120 -3.48 -6.99 0.18
N HIS A 121 -3.11 -6.31 -0.91
CA HIS A 121 -1.71 -6.07 -1.26
C HIS A 121 -1.33 -4.61 -1.05
N SER A 122 -0.19 -4.34 -0.41
CA SER A 122 0.37 -3.00 -0.24
C SER A 122 -0.69 -2.05 0.36
N MET A 123 -0.96 -0.90 -0.27
CA MET A 123 -2.00 0.04 0.14
C MET A 123 -3.42 -0.58 0.21
N GLY A 124 -3.68 -1.65 -0.54
CA GLY A 124 -4.93 -2.41 -0.42
C GLY A 124 -5.16 -2.98 0.98
N ALA A 125 -4.09 -3.34 1.71
CA ALA A 125 -4.18 -3.78 3.10
C ALA A 125 -4.46 -2.63 4.07
N THR A 126 -4.01 -1.40 3.74
CA THR A 126 -4.42 -0.17 4.46
C THR A 126 -5.91 0.09 4.30
N ILE A 127 -6.45 -0.03 3.08
CA ILE A 127 -7.90 0.07 2.80
C ILE A 127 -8.67 -1.00 3.55
N PHE A 128 -8.21 -2.26 3.50
CA PHE A 128 -8.84 -3.35 4.22
C PHE A 128 -8.85 -3.10 5.73
N SER A 129 -7.74 -2.63 6.32
CA SER A 129 -7.67 -2.26 7.74
C SER A 129 -8.65 -1.13 8.11
N CYS A 130 -8.85 -0.14 7.23
CA CYS A 130 -9.88 0.88 7.42
C CYS A 130 -11.30 0.27 7.36
N TYR A 131 -11.54 -0.71 6.49
CA TYR A 131 -12.81 -1.43 6.42
C TYR A 131 -13.08 -2.24 7.69
N LEU A 132 -12.07 -2.90 8.27
CA LEU A 132 -12.21 -3.63 9.54
C LEU A 132 -12.73 -2.74 10.68
N LYS A 133 -12.33 -1.46 10.69
CA LYS A 133 -12.83 -0.49 11.67
C LYS A 133 -14.34 -0.22 11.51
N GLN A 134 -14.85 -0.26 10.28
CA GLN A 134 -16.28 -0.06 9.99
C GLN A 134 -17.15 -1.24 10.45
N LEU A 135 -16.57 -2.42 10.64
CA LEU A 135 -17.28 -3.62 11.08
C LEU A 135 -17.74 -3.56 12.55
N GLN A 136 -17.21 -2.63 13.35
CA GLN A 136 -17.63 -2.40 14.75
C GLN A 136 -17.70 -3.69 15.59
N GLY A 137 -16.74 -4.60 15.39
CA GLY A 137 -16.65 -5.86 16.12
C GLY A 137 -17.32 -7.07 15.44
N ASN A 138 -18.10 -6.87 14.37
CA ASN A 138 -18.71 -7.97 13.61
C ASN A 138 -17.82 -8.42 12.43
N TYR A 139 -16.98 -9.42 12.67
CA TYR A 139 -16.02 -9.94 11.69
C TYR A 139 -16.50 -11.20 10.96
N ASP A 140 -17.79 -11.51 10.98
CA ASP A 140 -18.35 -12.74 10.37
C ASP A 140 -18.15 -12.80 8.86
N VAL A 141 -17.97 -11.64 8.22
CA VAL A 141 -17.68 -11.52 6.79
C VAL A 141 -16.29 -12.06 6.41
N ILE A 142 -15.40 -12.26 7.38
CA ILE A 142 -14.02 -12.68 7.16
C ILE A 142 -13.92 -14.18 7.43
N GLU A 143 -13.65 -14.93 6.38
CA GLU A 143 -13.22 -16.32 6.50
C GLU A 143 -11.72 -16.37 6.79
N HIS A 144 -10.92 -15.85 5.86
CA HIS A 144 -9.47 -15.65 6.01
C HIS A 144 -9.05 -14.32 5.37
N ALA A 145 -7.98 -13.71 5.85
CA ALA A 145 -7.40 -12.51 5.27
C ALA A 145 -5.87 -12.60 5.17
N VAL A 146 -5.33 -12.42 3.96
CA VAL A 146 -3.89 -12.29 3.73
C VAL A 146 -3.55 -10.83 3.47
N LEU A 147 -2.70 -10.26 4.32
CA LEU A 147 -2.18 -8.90 4.18
C LEU A 147 -0.74 -8.98 3.69
N ALA A 148 -0.54 -8.65 2.42
CA ALA A 148 0.73 -8.85 1.72
C ALA A 148 1.43 -7.51 1.48
N ALA A 149 2.70 -7.39 1.87
CA ALA A 149 3.54 -6.21 1.70
C ALA A 149 2.89 -4.90 2.25
N CYS A 150 2.13 -5.01 3.35
CA CYS A 150 1.36 -3.88 3.88
C CYS A 150 2.26 -2.83 4.56
N PRO A 151 2.17 -1.54 4.21
CA PRO A 151 2.87 -0.47 4.91
C PRO A 151 2.11 -0.04 6.17
N PHE A 152 2.01 -0.89 7.21
CA PHE A 152 1.19 -0.56 8.39
C PHE A 152 1.63 0.72 9.12
N LYS A 153 2.92 1.06 9.05
CA LYS A 153 3.47 2.33 9.56
C LYS A 153 4.01 3.21 8.45
N GLY A 154 3.54 3.04 7.21
CA GLY A 154 3.97 3.83 6.06
C GLY A 154 5.35 3.44 5.53
N SER A 155 5.87 4.26 4.61
CA SER A 155 7.17 4.07 3.96
C SER A 155 7.80 5.42 3.57
N VAL A 156 9.13 5.51 3.67
CA VAL A 156 9.91 6.66 3.15
C VAL A 156 9.66 6.90 1.66
N ARG A 157 9.25 5.88 0.89
CA ARG A 157 8.89 6.04 -0.52
C ARG A 157 7.78 7.07 -0.74
N ALA A 158 6.84 7.21 0.19
CA ALA A 158 5.80 8.24 0.12
C ALA A 158 6.39 9.66 0.22
N LEU A 159 7.37 9.87 1.10
CA LEU A 159 8.09 11.14 1.21
C LEU A 159 8.89 11.44 -0.06
N ILE A 160 9.56 10.43 -0.63
CA ILE A 160 10.27 10.56 -1.91
C ILE A 160 9.30 11.02 -3.00
N ALA A 161 8.13 10.40 -3.11
CA ALA A 161 7.11 10.77 -4.10
C ALA A 161 6.63 12.23 -3.94
N LEU A 162 6.51 12.74 -2.71
CA LEU A 162 6.06 14.12 -2.42
C LEU A 162 7.16 15.18 -2.57
N ILE A 163 8.42 14.84 -2.27
CA ILE A 163 9.53 15.80 -2.12
C ILE A 163 10.46 15.81 -3.33
N VAL A 164 10.83 14.63 -3.85
CA VAL A 164 11.75 14.49 -4.98
C VAL A 164 10.99 14.14 -6.26
N GLY A 165 9.89 13.40 -6.16
CA GLY A 165 9.24 12.76 -7.28
C GLY A 165 9.83 11.38 -7.54
N GLU A 166 9.14 10.59 -8.35
CA GLU A 166 9.61 9.26 -8.70
C GLU A 166 10.53 9.33 -9.94
N GLY A 167 11.75 8.82 -9.79
CA GLY A 167 12.77 8.78 -10.85
C GLY A 167 14.21 8.73 -10.30
N GLY A 168 15.15 8.07 -11.01
CA GLY A 168 16.56 7.94 -10.58
C GLY A 168 17.30 6.75 -11.23
N PHE A 169 18.59 6.54 -10.89
CA PHE A 169 19.52 5.58 -11.54
C PHE A 169 19.02 4.12 -11.65
N ARG A 170 18.06 3.69 -10.82
CA ARG A 170 17.44 2.36 -10.86
C ARG A 170 16.19 2.26 -11.75
N ASP A 171 15.61 3.39 -12.15
CA ASP A 171 14.40 3.45 -12.96
C ASP A 171 14.54 4.53 -14.07
N PRO A 172 15.40 4.28 -15.07
CA PRO A 172 15.85 5.29 -16.05
C PRO A 172 14.75 5.76 -17.03
N LEU A 173 13.56 5.17 -17.00
CA LEU A 173 12.39 5.66 -17.75
C LEU A 173 11.73 6.87 -17.08
N PHE A 174 12.03 7.12 -15.81
CA PHE A 174 11.53 8.26 -15.05
C PHE A 174 12.72 9.15 -14.68
N ASN A 175 13.06 10.06 -15.58
CA ASN A 175 14.01 11.12 -15.28
C ASN A 175 13.28 12.10 -14.35
N SER A 176 13.58 12.08 -13.04
CA SER A 176 13.06 12.96 -11.96
C SER A 176 11.93 13.88 -12.43
N ASN A 177 10.74 13.32 -12.65
CA ASN A 177 9.70 14.05 -13.36
C ASN A 177 9.02 14.98 -12.35
N ASP A 178 9.47 16.23 -12.29
CA ASP A 178 8.94 17.30 -11.43
C ASP A 178 7.40 17.34 -11.44
N GLU A 179 6.79 16.94 -12.55
CA GLU A 179 5.35 16.94 -12.78
C GLU A 179 4.63 15.85 -11.98
N PHE A 180 5.22 14.65 -11.85
CA PHE A 180 4.61 13.57 -11.07
C PHE A 180 4.59 13.92 -9.58
N ARG A 181 5.65 14.56 -9.09
CA ARG A 181 5.72 15.06 -7.72
C ARG A 181 4.57 16.03 -7.42
N LYS A 182 4.32 16.97 -8.31
CA LYS A 182 3.24 17.97 -8.16
C LYS A 182 1.87 17.31 -8.06
N ILE A 183 1.56 16.35 -8.92
CA ILE A 183 0.26 15.66 -8.82
C ILE A 183 0.17 14.76 -7.59
N ALA A 184 1.26 14.12 -7.16
CA ALA A 184 1.28 13.28 -5.97
C ALA A 184 0.92 14.07 -4.70
N ARG A 185 1.33 15.35 -4.62
CA ARG A 185 0.94 16.28 -3.55
C ARG A 185 -0.56 16.56 -3.49
N THR A 186 -1.31 16.26 -4.55
CA THR A 186 -2.77 16.36 -4.53
C THR A 186 -3.46 15.11 -4.00
N PHE A 187 -2.77 13.98 -3.82
CA PHE A 187 -3.37 12.68 -3.49
C PHE A 187 -3.37 12.41 -1.98
N PRO A 188 -4.54 12.32 -1.32
CA PRO A 188 -4.59 11.96 0.11
C PRO A 188 -3.86 10.65 0.44
N SER A 189 -3.97 9.63 -0.43
CA SER A 189 -3.36 8.31 -0.19
C SER A 189 -1.85 8.34 0.00
N VAL A 190 -1.13 9.22 -0.70
CA VAL A 190 0.32 9.33 -0.58
C VAL A 190 0.71 9.85 0.79
N TYR A 191 -0.01 10.87 1.29
CA TYR A 191 0.21 11.40 2.63
C TYR A 191 -0.12 10.36 3.71
N GLU A 192 -1.23 9.63 3.56
CA GLU A 192 -1.62 8.56 4.51
C GLU A 192 -0.56 7.46 4.66
N MET A 193 0.29 7.26 3.65
CA MET A 193 1.40 6.29 3.63
C MET A 193 2.75 6.85 4.08
N CYS A 194 2.83 8.12 4.49
CA CYS A 194 4.07 8.66 5.05
C CYS A 194 4.47 7.90 6.33
N PRO A 195 5.78 7.75 6.60
CA PRO A 195 6.25 6.81 7.60
C PRO A 195 6.08 7.35 9.02
N THR A 196 5.50 6.54 9.90
CA THR A 196 5.16 6.89 11.30
C THR A 196 5.83 5.96 12.32
N TYR A 197 6.72 5.07 11.89
CA TYR A 197 7.53 4.26 12.80
C TYR A 197 8.70 5.07 13.39
N PRO A 198 9.24 4.66 14.55
CA PRO A 198 10.31 5.40 15.22
C PRO A 198 11.53 5.62 14.31
N ASN A 199 12.10 6.83 14.37
CA ASN A 199 13.30 7.23 13.61
C ASN A 199 13.16 7.21 12.07
N ALA A 200 11.95 7.06 11.53
CA ALA A 200 11.74 7.14 10.09
C ALA A 200 12.15 8.50 9.50
N VAL A 201 11.93 9.57 10.26
CA VAL A 201 12.31 10.93 9.92
C VAL A 201 12.89 11.59 11.16
N SER A 202 14.07 12.19 11.03
CA SER A 202 14.75 12.89 12.12
C SER A 202 15.42 14.16 11.59
N PHE A 203 15.47 15.22 12.38
CA PHE A 203 16.37 16.33 12.06
C PHE A 203 17.81 15.92 12.38
N GLU A 204 18.76 16.44 11.59
CA GLU A 204 20.20 16.19 11.79
C GLU A 204 20.70 16.68 13.16
N ASN A 205 20.25 17.86 13.57
CA ASN A 205 20.84 18.60 14.71
C ASN A 205 19.87 18.82 15.88
N GLN A 206 18.66 18.25 15.83
CA GLN A 206 17.68 18.41 16.91
C GLN A 206 16.68 17.23 16.97
N PRO A 207 16.13 16.90 18.14
CA PRO A 207 15.03 15.95 18.23
C PRO A 207 13.70 16.58 17.80
N GLY A 208 12.66 15.75 17.67
CA GLY A 208 11.28 16.24 17.62
C GLY A 208 10.75 16.57 16.23
N PHE A 209 11.22 15.89 15.18
CA PHE A 209 10.51 15.93 13.90
C PHE A 209 9.06 15.48 14.08
N ASP A 210 8.14 16.22 13.49
CA ASP A 210 6.70 15.97 13.53
C ASP A 210 6.17 16.08 12.10
N LEU A 211 5.79 14.93 11.56
CA LEU A 211 5.26 14.80 10.21
C LEU A 211 3.95 15.59 10.03
N PHE A 212 3.21 15.85 11.10
CA PHE A 212 1.95 16.59 11.09
C PHE A 212 2.13 18.11 11.27
N ASN A 213 3.36 18.56 11.53
CA ASN A 213 3.69 19.99 11.58
C ASN A 213 4.15 20.46 10.19
N PRO A 214 3.39 21.30 9.47
CA PRO A 214 3.78 21.77 8.14
C PRO A 214 5.10 22.56 8.14
N ASP A 215 5.51 23.13 9.28
CA ASP A 215 6.76 23.90 9.39
C ASP A 215 8.00 23.00 9.52
N HIS A 216 7.82 21.70 9.75
CA HIS A 216 8.90 20.71 9.75
C HIS A 216 9.20 20.14 8.36
N TRP A 217 8.31 20.36 7.39
CA TRP A 217 8.53 19.93 6.01
C TRP A 217 9.54 20.83 5.30
N GLN A 218 10.08 20.34 4.19
CA GLN A 218 10.98 21.11 3.34
C GLN A 218 10.27 22.38 2.89
N SER A 219 10.93 23.53 3.08
CA SER A 219 10.31 24.87 2.96
C SER A 219 9.62 25.15 1.61
N ASN A 220 10.08 24.51 0.53
CA ASN A 220 9.50 24.66 -0.80
C ASN A 220 8.28 23.76 -1.08
N ILE A 221 7.87 22.93 -0.11
CA ILE A 221 6.68 22.10 -0.23
C ILE A 221 5.45 22.96 0.08
N GLY A 222 4.57 23.06 -0.92
CA GLY A 222 3.37 23.90 -0.85
C GLY A 222 3.55 25.30 -1.43
N ASP A 223 4.71 25.63 -2.02
CA ASP A 223 4.90 26.88 -2.78
C ASP A 223 3.96 26.97 -4.00
N ASP A 224 3.60 25.81 -4.56
CA ASP A 224 2.66 25.65 -5.66
C ASP A 224 1.20 25.82 -5.22
N ASP A 225 0.81 25.21 -4.11
CA ASP A 225 -0.53 25.33 -3.51
C ASP A 225 -0.47 25.09 -1.99
N ARG A 226 -0.31 26.17 -1.22
CA ARG A 226 -0.16 26.09 0.24
C ARG A 226 -1.41 25.59 0.93
N GLU A 227 -2.58 25.98 0.44
CA GLU A 227 -3.86 25.54 1.03
C GLU A 227 -4.07 24.04 0.84
N MET A 228 -3.79 23.52 -0.36
CA MET A 228 -3.80 22.08 -0.62
C MET A 228 -2.83 21.35 0.30
N PHE A 229 -1.59 21.83 0.42
CA PHE A 229 -0.59 21.20 1.27
C PHE A 229 -1.07 21.11 2.72
N LEU A 230 -1.57 22.21 3.28
CA LEU A 230 -2.11 22.24 4.64
C LEU A 230 -3.32 21.31 4.82
N GLU A 231 -4.22 21.24 3.84
CA GLU A 231 -5.36 20.33 3.88
C GLU A 231 -4.93 18.86 3.83
N ARG A 232 -3.89 18.53 3.05
CA ARG A 232 -3.33 17.17 3.00
C ARG A 232 -2.61 16.78 4.30
N ILE A 233 -1.86 17.70 4.91
CA ILE A 233 -1.27 17.50 6.25
C ILE A 233 -2.37 17.28 7.30
N ASN A 234 -3.44 18.07 7.27
CA ASN A 234 -4.59 17.90 8.16
C ASN A 234 -5.31 16.56 7.94
N GLY A 235 -5.50 16.15 6.69
CA GLY A 235 -6.06 14.85 6.34
C GLY A 235 -5.22 13.69 6.87
N MET A 236 -3.90 13.76 6.68
CA MET A 236 -2.95 12.79 7.23
C MET A 236 -3.00 12.73 8.76
N LYS A 237 -3.07 13.89 9.43
CA LYS A 237 -3.20 13.98 10.89
C LYS A 237 -4.47 13.30 11.39
N LYS A 238 -5.61 13.52 10.73
CA LYS A 238 -6.88 12.83 11.04
C LYS A 238 -6.78 11.33 10.79
N PHE A 239 -6.13 10.92 9.70
CA PHE A 239 -5.97 9.51 9.35
C PHE A 239 -5.14 8.75 10.39
N GLN A 240 -4.09 9.38 10.90
CA GLN A 240 -3.16 8.83 11.88
C GLN A 240 -3.47 9.28 13.34
N ASP A 241 -4.68 9.80 13.60
CA ASP A 241 -5.05 10.31 14.93
C ASP A 241 -4.84 9.22 16.00
N PRO A 242 -3.96 9.44 17.00
CA PRO A 242 -3.70 8.43 18.02
C PRO A 242 -4.92 8.01 18.84
N GLN A 243 -5.94 8.87 18.95
CA GLN A 243 -7.18 8.59 19.68
C GLN A 243 -8.23 7.88 18.82
N ASN A 244 -8.20 8.09 17.50
CA ASN A 244 -9.21 7.56 16.59
C ASN A 244 -8.64 7.26 15.20
N PRO A 245 -7.61 6.41 15.07
CA PRO A 245 -6.89 6.23 13.80
C PRO A 245 -7.79 5.57 12.76
N SER A 246 -7.72 5.99 11.49
CA SER A 246 -8.59 5.44 10.43
C SER A 246 -8.42 3.93 10.22
N MET A 247 -7.20 3.44 10.41
CA MET A 247 -6.88 2.01 10.35
C MET A 247 -7.22 1.30 11.67
N MET A 248 -7.72 0.08 11.57
CA MET A 248 -7.88 -0.82 12.72
C MET A 248 -6.51 -1.28 13.24
N ASN A 249 -6.28 -1.17 14.55
CA ASN A 249 -5.17 -1.85 15.20
C ASN A 249 -5.45 -3.37 15.22
N LEU A 250 -4.72 -4.13 14.41
CA LEU A 250 -4.97 -5.58 14.28
C LEU A 250 -4.62 -6.34 15.57
N GLY A 251 -3.76 -5.79 16.42
CA GLY A 251 -3.45 -6.33 17.74
C GLY A 251 -4.63 -6.28 18.73
N GLU A 252 -5.64 -5.45 18.45
CA GLU A 252 -6.86 -5.31 19.27
C GLU A 252 -8.01 -6.21 18.81
N LEU A 253 -7.84 -6.93 17.69
CA LEU A 253 -8.84 -7.90 17.23
C LEU A 253 -9.03 -9.03 18.26
N PRO A 254 -10.23 -9.61 18.39
CA PRO A 254 -10.43 -10.82 19.18
C PRO A 254 -9.49 -11.95 18.72
N GLU A 255 -9.01 -12.78 19.65
CA GLU A 255 -8.04 -13.85 19.34
C GLU A 255 -8.53 -14.83 18.26
N GLU A 256 -9.81 -15.19 18.26
CA GLU A 256 -10.39 -16.05 17.22
C GLU A 256 -10.42 -15.37 15.85
N VAL A 257 -10.50 -14.04 15.81
CA VAL A 257 -10.43 -13.27 14.55
C VAL A 257 -8.98 -13.18 14.10
N LYS A 258 -8.00 -12.94 14.99
CA LYS A 258 -6.57 -12.89 14.65
C LYS A 258 -6.09 -14.17 13.96
N LYS A 259 -6.60 -15.34 14.35
CA LYS A 259 -6.26 -16.64 13.72
C LYS A 259 -6.66 -16.72 12.24
N LYS A 260 -7.62 -15.90 11.80
CA LYS A 260 -8.05 -15.79 10.39
C LYS A 260 -7.10 -14.95 9.54
N PHE A 261 -6.09 -14.31 10.13
CA PHE A 261 -5.17 -13.42 9.44
C PHE A 261 -3.80 -14.04 9.23
N LEU A 262 -3.22 -13.75 8.07
CA LEU A 262 -1.84 -14.03 7.72
C LEU A 262 -1.18 -12.75 7.19
N ILE A 263 -0.03 -12.38 7.74
CA ILE A 263 0.76 -11.26 7.23
C ILE A 263 1.95 -11.81 6.47
N LEU A 264 2.13 -11.35 5.23
CA LEU A 264 3.27 -11.68 4.39
C LEU A 264 4.08 -10.40 4.15
N ALA A 265 5.26 -10.32 4.76
CA ALA A 265 6.19 -9.21 4.56
C ALA A 265 7.30 -9.62 3.59
N GLY A 266 7.82 -8.68 2.82
CA GLY A 266 9.04 -8.92 2.06
C GLY A 266 10.30 -8.57 2.84
N GLU A 267 11.38 -9.32 2.61
CA GLU A 267 12.70 -9.01 3.15
C GLU A 267 13.81 -9.31 2.13
N GLY A 268 14.99 -8.75 2.35
CA GLY A 268 16.19 -9.00 1.54
C GLY A 268 16.32 -8.08 0.34
N GLU A 269 15.40 -7.13 0.13
CA GLU A 269 15.58 -6.02 -0.80
C GLU A 269 15.98 -4.75 -0.06
N ILE A 270 17.00 -4.06 -0.60
CA ILE A 270 17.45 -2.77 -0.09
C ILE A 270 16.29 -1.78 -0.18
N THR A 271 15.89 -1.25 0.98
CA THR A 271 14.71 -0.38 1.12
C THR A 271 15.08 0.88 1.87
N LYS A 272 14.58 2.04 1.45
CA LYS A 272 14.74 3.28 2.23
C LYS A 272 13.92 3.19 3.52
N THR A 273 14.60 3.18 4.66
CA THR A 273 14.00 3.02 6.00
C THR A 273 13.95 4.32 6.78
N ASN A 274 14.84 5.27 6.52
CA ASN A 274 14.82 6.56 7.19
C ASN A 274 15.32 7.69 6.28
N VAL A 275 15.06 8.92 6.71
CA VAL A 275 15.56 10.14 6.08
C VAL A 275 15.97 11.15 7.14
N ILE A 276 17.13 11.77 6.93
CA ILE A 276 17.65 12.84 7.79
C ILE A 276 17.28 14.18 7.17
N VAL A 277 16.63 15.03 7.95
CA VAL A 277 16.25 16.39 7.58
C VAL A 277 17.36 17.35 8.00
N GLN A 278 18.07 17.88 7.01
CA GLN A 278 19.16 18.82 7.19
C GLN A 278 18.62 20.25 7.26
N PRO A 279 19.29 21.17 7.99
CA PRO A 279 18.80 22.54 8.13
C PRO A 279 18.64 23.28 6.79
N LEU A 280 19.50 22.98 5.82
CA LEU A 280 19.55 23.66 4.53
C LEU A 280 19.96 22.69 3.41
N SER A 281 19.41 22.88 2.21
CA SER A 281 19.79 22.13 1.01
C SER A 281 21.23 22.45 0.55
N PRO A 282 21.88 21.56 -0.22
CA PRO A 282 23.25 21.77 -0.69
C PRO A 282 23.46 23.06 -1.51
N ASP A 283 22.42 23.51 -2.21
CA ASP A 283 22.41 24.74 -3.01
C ASP A 283 21.90 25.97 -2.24
N GLY A 284 21.54 25.82 -0.96
CA GLY A 284 21.09 26.90 -0.10
C GLY A 284 19.67 27.40 -0.35
N ARG A 285 18.88 26.73 -1.20
CA ARG A 285 17.56 27.23 -1.63
C ARG A 285 16.37 26.74 -0.80
N ALA A 286 16.53 25.67 -0.02
CA ALA A 286 15.45 25.11 0.79
C ALA A 286 15.92 24.80 2.22
N GLU A 287 15.21 25.33 3.19
CA GLU A 287 15.28 24.89 4.60
C GLU A 287 14.57 23.54 4.80
N ASN A 288 14.93 22.83 5.87
CA ASN A 288 14.44 21.49 6.21
C ASN A 288 14.60 20.50 5.03
N PHE A 289 15.82 20.41 4.49
CA PHE A 289 16.11 19.56 3.33
C PHE A 289 16.07 18.07 3.68
N PHE A 290 15.24 17.30 2.98
CA PHE A 290 15.12 15.85 3.21
C PHE A 290 16.23 15.12 2.44
N ASN A 291 17.28 14.71 3.15
CA ASN A 291 18.40 14.00 2.57
C ASN A 291 18.13 12.49 2.51
N PHE A 292 17.59 12.02 1.38
CA PHE A 292 17.31 10.60 1.12
C PHE A 292 18.55 9.77 0.78
N ASP A 293 19.70 10.42 0.57
CA ASP A 293 20.97 9.79 0.16
C ASP A 293 21.96 9.65 1.33
N SER A 294 21.49 9.79 2.58
CA SER A 294 22.33 9.53 3.75
C SER A 294 22.78 8.06 3.78
N THR A 295 23.99 7.81 4.28
CA THR A 295 24.62 6.48 4.28
C THR A 295 23.80 5.41 5.01
N ASP A 296 23.04 5.83 6.02
CA ASP A 296 22.25 4.95 6.87
C ASP A 296 20.76 4.94 6.51
N SER A 297 20.37 5.57 5.39
CA SER A 297 18.96 5.66 4.93
C SER A 297 18.36 4.32 4.47
N GLU A 298 19.19 3.29 4.29
CA GLU A 298 18.82 2.00 3.71
C GLU A 298 18.83 0.87 4.73
N GLY A 299 17.88 -0.06 4.58
CA GLY A 299 17.74 -1.21 5.44
C GLY A 299 16.94 -2.33 4.77
N ASN A 300 16.46 -3.26 5.60
CA ASN A 300 15.78 -4.46 5.15
C ASN A 300 14.29 -4.21 4.84
N GLY A 301 13.83 -4.68 3.69
CA GLY A 301 12.42 -4.63 3.29
C GLY A 301 12.20 -5.29 1.93
N ASP A 302 11.22 -4.81 1.19
CA ASP A 302 10.80 -5.33 -0.12
C ASP A 302 11.09 -4.37 -1.30
N GLY A 303 11.92 -3.34 -1.06
CA GLY A 303 12.27 -2.29 -2.01
C GLY A 303 11.41 -1.03 -1.86
N VAL A 304 10.24 -1.15 -1.22
CA VAL A 304 9.34 -0.03 -0.96
C VAL A 304 9.02 0.08 0.53
N VAL A 305 8.60 -1.00 1.17
CA VAL A 305 8.13 -1.04 2.55
C VAL A 305 9.22 -1.67 3.44
N PRO A 306 9.70 -0.93 4.44
CA PRO A 306 10.60 -1.47 5.46
C PRO A 306 9.96 -2.64 6.20
N LEU A 307 10.75 -3.66 6.54
CA LEU A 307 10.25 -4.81 7.30
C LEU A 307 9.65 -4.39 8.65
N GLU A 308 10.21 -3.36 9.30
CA GLU A 308 9.69 -2.82 10.56
C GLU A 308 8.28 -2.21 10.42
N SER A 309 7.94 -1.67 9.25
CA SER A 309 6.60 -1.18 8.94
C SER A 309 5.64 -2.33 8.62
N ALA A 310 6.10 -3.33 7.88
CA ALA A 310 5.27 -4.46 7.47
C ALA A 310 5.00 -5.49 8.58
N ALA A 311 5.85 -5.57 9.61
CA ALA A 311 5.83 -6.63 10.61
C ALA A 311 5.41 -6.16 12.02
N ILE A 312 4.72 -5.03 12.17
CA ILE A 312 4.35 -4.49 13.49
C ILE A 312 3.44 -5.41 14.32
N TYR A 313 2.75 -6.35 13.68
CA TYR A 313 1.82 -7.28 14.34
C TYR A 313 2.40 -8.68 14.57
N LYS A 314 3.69 -8.88 14.32
CA LYS A 314 4.39 -10.17 14.41
C LYS A 314 4.19 -10.92 15.73
N ASP A 315 3.97 -10.21 16.83
CA ASP A 315 3.78 -10.79 18.16
C ASP A 315 2.36 -11.34 18.39
N THR A 316 1.40 -10.97 17.54
CA THR A 316 -0.03 -11.29 17.72
C THR A 316 -0.69 -11.97 16.53
N ILE A 317 -0.14 -11.79 15.33
CA ILE A 317 -0.63 -12.38 14.09
C ILE A 317 0.55 -13.06 13.40
N LEU A 318 0.33 -14.28 12.90
CA LEU A 318 1.34 -15.04 12.17
C LEU A 318 1.88 -14.18 11.01
N THR A 319 3.14 -13.77 11.14
CA THR A 319 3.81 -12.89 10.20
C THR A 319 5.00 -13.61 9.59
N LEU A 320 4.96 -13.82 8.28
CA LEU A 320 5.99 -14.51 7.54
C LEU A 320 6.74 -13.52 6.65
N ALA A 321 8.06 -13.47 6.80
CA ALA A 321 8.93 -12.78 5.87
C ALA A 321 9.28 -13.70 4.70
N VAL A 322 9.12 -13.20 3.48
CA VAL A 322 9.50 -13.87 2.24
C VAL A 322 10.74 -13.18 1.71
N LYS A 323 11.84 -13.91 1.55
CA LYS A 323 13.12 -13.34 1.10
C LYS A 323 13.13 -13.06 -0.41
N LYS A 324 13.68 -11.91 -0.85
CA LYS A 324 13.91 -11.59 -2.26
C LYS A 324 14.67 -12.71 -2.97
N LYS A 325 14.25 -13.06 -4.19
CA LYS A 325 14.99 -13.99 -5.06
C LYS A 325 16.21 -13.29 -5.67
N TRP A 326 17.16 -14.08 -6.13
CA TRP A 326 18.31 -13.62 -6.92
C TRP A 326 17.85 -13.23 -8.34
N THR A 327 17.05 -12.16 -8.45
CA THR A 327 16.51 -11.62 -9.70
C THR A 327 16.53 -10.10 -9.64
N ASP A 328 16.74 -9.44 -10.77
CA ASP A 328 16.71 -7.97 -10.85
C ASP A 328 15.29 -7.39 -10.83
N LEU A 329 14.26 -8.24 -10.84
CA LEU A 329 12.87 -7.80 -10.74
C LEU A 329 12.57 -7.18 -9.38
N GLU A 330 11.75 -6.12 -9.39
CA GLU A 330 11.26 -5.47 -8.19
C GLU A 330 10.34 -6.42 -7.40
N MET A 331 10.60 -6.56 -6.10
CA MET A 331 9.85 -7.49 -5.27
C MET A 331 8.48 -6.95 -4.87
N HIS A 332 8.38 -5.69 -4.45
CA HIS A 332 7.13 -5.11 -3.94
C HIS A 332 5.97 -5.16 -4.96
N PRO A 333 6.06 -4.59 -6.17
CA PRO A 333 4.91 -4.57 -7.10
C PRO A 333 4.54 -5.98 -7.62
N LEU A 334 5.50 -6.92 -7.63
CA LEU A 334 5.32 -8.30 -8.11
C LEU A 334 5.17 -9.31 -6.97
N PHE A 335 4.97 -8.85 -5.72
CA PHE A 335 5.04 -9.72 -4.54
C PHE A 335 4.05 -10.89 -4.61
N LEU A 336 2.83 -10.64 -5.10
CA LEU A 336 1.81 -11.69 -5.29
C LEU A 336 2.13 -12.66 -6.43
N ASN A 337 3.03 -12.31 -7.35
CA ASN A 337 3.48 -13.22 -8.42
C ASN A 337 4.55 -14.20 -7.94
N ASP A 338 5.09 -14.04 -6.72
CA ASP A 338 5.99 -15.04 -6.18
C ASP A 338 5.25 -16.35 -5.89
N GLY A 339 5.68 -17.44 -6.53
CA GLY A 339 5.09 -18.77 -6.34
C GLY A 339 5.09 -19.25 -4.87
N ARG A 340 6.01 -18.76 -4.03
CA ARG A 340 6.02 -19.02 -2.58
C ARG A 340 4.86 -18.31 -1.90
N VAL A 341 4.64 -17.04 -2.21
CA VAL A 341 3.50 -16.24 -1.70
C VAL A 341 2.18 -16.89 -2.10
N GLN A 342 2.03 -17.28 -3.37
CA GLN A 342 0.83 -17.98 -3.87
C GLN A 342 0.60 -19.32 -3.15
N THR A 343 1.68 -20.06 -2.89
CA THR A 343 1.62 -21.32 -2.14
C THR A 343 1.17 -21.10 -0.71
N LEU A 344 1.72 -20.08 -0.03
CA LEU A 344 1.30 -19.72 1.33
C LEU A 344 -0.18 -19.32 1.39
N ILE A 345 -0.63 -18.45 0.48
CA ILE A 345 -2.03 -18.02 0.36
C ILE A 345 -2.94 -19.24 0.18
N THR A 346 -2.61 -20.10 -0.78
CA THR A 346 -3.42 -21.29 -1.08
C THR A 346 -3.50 -22.23 0.12
N ARG A 347 -2.37 -22.53 0.77
CA ARG A 347 -2.33 -23.41 1.95
C ARG A 347 -3.15 -22.84 3.10
N PHE A 348 -3.06 -21.52 3.31
CA PHE A 348 -3.81 -20.82 4.35
C PHE A 348 -5.32 -20.92 4.13
N PHE A 349 -5.79 -20.66 2.91
CA PHE A 349 -7.23 -20.74 2.58
C PHE A 349 -7.79 -22.17 2.55
N SER A 350 -6.94 -23.18 2.35
CA SER A 350 -7.39 -24.56 2.17
C SER A 350 -7.50 -25.34 3.49
N GLU A 351 -7.16 -24.75 4.64
CA GLU A 351 -7.04 -25.41 5.96
C GLU A 351 -6.16 -26.68 6.01
N THR A 352 -5.50 -27.05 4.91
CA THR A 352 -4.50 -28.16 4.77
C THR A 352 -3.26 -28.02 5.66
N VAL A 353 -3.27 -27.05 6.57
CA VAL A 353 -2.30 -26.83 7.65
C VAL A 353 -2.13 -28.08 8.53
N THR A 354 -3.13 -28.97 8.57
CA THR A 354 -3.11 -30.20 9.37
C THR A 354 -2.34 -31.37 8.75
N ASP A 355 -2.02 -31.32 7.45
CA ASP A 355 -1.41 -32.46 6.72
C ASP A 355 0.13 -32.46 6.73
N PHE A 356 0.75 -31.65 7.58
CA PHE A 356 2.21 -31.53 7.65
C PHE A 356 2.83 -32.54 8.61
N PRO A 357 4.00 -33.11 8.28
CA PRO A 357 4.75 -33.99 9.18
C PRO A 357 4.95 -33.32 10.54
N LYS A 358 4.81 -34.10 11.63
CA LYS A 358 5.00 -33.61 13.00
C LYS A 358 6.34 -32.85 13.11
N GLY A 359 6.26 -31.59 13.53
CA GLY A 359 7.42 -30.73 13.79
C GLY A 359 7.76 -29.72 12.69
N THR A 360 7.15 -29.82 11.50
CA THR A 360 7.40 -28.89 10.38
C THR A 360 6.23 -27.93 10.21
N PRO A 361 6.43 -26.60 10.30
CA PRO A 361 5.35 -25.64 10.07
C PRO A 361 4.80 -25.71 8.64
N TRP A 362 3.48 -25.54 8.48
CA TRP A 362 2.80 -25.59 7.18
C TRP A 362 3.31 -24.58 6.16
N TRP A 363 3.87 -23.47 6.65
CA TRP A 363 4.41 -22.38 5.86
C TRP A 363 5.88 -22.58 5.47
N SER A 364 6.53 -23.64 5.94
CA SER A 364 7.94 -23.88 5.63
C SER A 364 8.18 -24.20 4.16
N VAL A 365 9.37 -23.81 3.69
CA VAL A 365 9.93 -24.15 2.38
C VAL A 365 11.36 -24.67 2.55
N LEU A 366 11.77 -25.57 1.65
CA LEU A 366 13.03 -26.31 1.77
C LEU A 366 14.29 -25.42 1.74
N ASP A 367 14.23 -24.30 1.04
CA ASP A 367 15.38 -23.41 0.82
C ASP A 367 15.54 -22.34 1.93
N GLY A 368 14.70 -22.37 2.96
CA GLY A 368 14.74 -21.41 4.08
C GLY A 368 14.39 -19.98 3.67
N SER A 369 13.78 -19.77 2.50
CA SER A 369 13.47 -18.45 1.97
C SER A 369 12.18 -17.83 2.52
N ILE A 370 11.54 -18.52 3.48
CA ILE A 370 10.42 -18.04 4.29
C ILE A 370 10.78 -18.21 5.76
N ARG A 371 10.57 -17.16 6.54
CA ARG A 371 10.87 -17.14 7.97
C ARG A 371 9.70 -16.55 8.76
N HIS A 372 9.41 -17.14 9.91
CA HIS A 372 8.52 -16.52 10.90
C HIS A 372 9.22 -15.33 11.56
N VAL A 373 8.63 -14.15 11.43
CA VAL A 373 9.10 -12.95 12.12
C VAL A 373 8.59 -13.03 13.56
N LYS A 374 9.51 -13.00 14.52
CA LYS A 374 9.23 -12.99 15.95
C LYS A 374 9.71 -11.69 16.59
#